data_AF-A0A7X4JUB2-F1
#
_entry.id   AF-A0A7X4JUB2-F1
#
_cell.length_a   1.000
_cell.length_b   1.000
_cell.length_c   1.000
_cell.angle_alpha   90.00
_cell.angle_beta   90.00
_cell.angle_gamma   90.00
#
_symmetry.space_group_name_H-M   'P 1'
#
loop_
_entity.id
_entity.type
_entity.pdbx_description
1 polymer ?
#
loop_
_entity_poly.entity_id
_entity_poly.type
_entity_poly.pdbx_seq_one_letter_code
_entity_poly.pdbx_strand_id
1 'polypeptide(L)'
;MKRPVAPPPLEELLEKHKQRLPEVLRLGGQPTVDGHYIHWDKLRRKIPRPADLNAGEWWTGIRLARFSQSRTLPFRDTRGRPFLYMLPDRVHAALHRIDSGASGRIGVTEAVTNPATRDRFIVNSLIREAITSSQLEGATTTRAAAAKMIRAGRRPRNRSERMILNNYLAMREVREMKDRPLTAEAVLALHRAVTDGTLDDPAAAGRLQLPAEDRVEVWDADGQVLHRPPPAEQLPERLRAMVEFANAEDGAQTTHGDRSLHPVIRAIMLHCWLAYD
;
A
#
# COMPACT_ATOMS: atom_id res chain seq x y z
N MET A 1 -5.06 4.10 -19.87
CA MET A 1 -5.94 4.85 -18.92
C MET A 1 -5.40 6.27 -18.86
N LYS A 2 -6.20 7.33 -19.05
CA LYS A 2 -5.65 8.71 -19.09
C LYS A 2 -5.05 9.10 -17.73
N ARG A 3 -3.78 9.51 -17.71
CA ARG A 3 -3.08 9.98 -16.50
C ARG A 3 -3.85 11.17 -15.87
N PRO A 4 -4.20 11.11 -14.57
CA PRO A 4 -4.83 12.24 -13.90
C PRO A 4 -3.91 13.46 -13.93
N VAL A 5 -4.48 14.64 -14.17
CA VAL A 5 -3.71 15.90 -14.14
C VAL A 5 -3.26 16.18 -12.71
N ALA A 6 -1.97 16.46 -12.54
CA ALA A 6 -1.41 16.82 -11.25
C ALA A 6 -2.04 18.12 -10.71
N PRO A 7 -2.34 18.21 -9.41
CA PRO A 7 -2.74 19.48 -8.80
C PRO A 7 -1.60 20.50 -8.83
N PRO A 8 -1.92 21.81 -8.87
CA PRO A 8 -0.94 22.84 -8.59
C PRO A 8 -0.32 22.65 -7.18
N PRO A 9 0.96 23.01 -6.97
CA PRO A 9 1.59 23.05 -5.65
C PRO A 9 0.82 23.92 -4.67
N LEU A 10 0.86 23.57 -3.38
CA LEU A 10 0.09 24.30 -2.37
C LEU A 10 0.64 25.73 -2.19
N GLU A 11 1.95 25.89 -2.30
CA GLU A 11 2.66 27.16 -2.18
C GLU A 11 2.22 28.14 -3.28
N GLU A 12 2.12 27.67 -4.53
CA GLU A 12 1.58 28.46 -5.65
C GLU A 12 0.12 28.86 -5.43
N LEU A 13 -0.70 27.94 -4.92
CA LEU A 13 -2.11 28.19 -4.64
C LEU A 13 -2.29 29.22 -3.52
N LEU A 14 -1.47 29.14 -2.48
CA LEU A 14 -1.47 30.08 -1.37
C LEU A 14 -1.11 31.49 -1.84
N GLU A 15 -0.05 31.62 -2.63
CA GLU A 15 0.37 32.92 -3.17
C GLU A 15 -0.70 33.50 -4.11
N LYS A 16 -1.24 32.67 -5.00
CA LYS A 16 -2.28 33.06 -5.96
C LYS A 16 -3.57 33.51 -5.29
N HIS A 17 -3.97 32.88 -4.19
CA HIS A 17 -5.25 33.10 -3.53
C HIS A 17 -5.15 33.88 -2.21
N LYS A 18 -3.98 34.47 -1.91
CA LYS A 18 -3.68 35.12 -0.62
C LYS A 18 -4.75 36.10 -0.13
N GLN A 19 -5.29 36.92 -1.04
CA GLN A 19 -6.29 37.94 -0.71
C GLN A 19 -7.67 37.37 -0.37
N ARG A 20 -7.99 36.15 -0.83
CA ARG A 20 -9.26 35.47 -0.58
C ARG A 20 -9.14 34.31 0.40
N LEU A 21 -8.00 34.13 1.07
CA LEU A 21 -7.78 33.04 2.02
C LEU A 21 -8.85 32.95 3.12
N PRO A 22 -9.31 34.05 3.75
CA PRO A 22 -10.37 33.96 4.76
C PRO A 22 -11.66 33.34 4.21
N GLU A 23 -12.05 33.72 2.99
CA GLU A 23 -13.24 33.20 2.32
C GLU A 23 -13.06 31.73 1.90
N VAL A 24 -11.89 31.40 1.36
CA VAL A 24 -11.50 30.02 1.00
C VAL A 24 -11.54 29.10 2.22
N LEU A 25 -11.04 29.53 3.36
CA LEU A 25 -11.05 28.73 4.59
C LEU A 25 -12.48 28.56 5.12
N ARG A 26 -13.29 29.62 5.08
CA ARG A 26 -14.70 29.59 5.53
C ARG A 26 -15.55 28.64 4.69
N LEU A 27 -15.39 28.66 3.37
CA LEU A 27 -16.26 27.95 2.42
C LEU A 27 -15.68 26.60 1.95
N GLY A 28 -14.36 26.46 1.94
CA GLY A 28 -13.64 25.31 1.38
C GLY A 28 -12.78 24.54 2.38
N GLY A 29 -12.82 24.88 3.67
CA GLY A 29 -11.95 24.31 4.71
C GLY A 29 -12.23 22.86 5.12
N GLN A 30 -12.82 22.04 4.23
CA GLN A 30 -13.12 20.64 4.50
C GLN A 30 -12.15 19.73 3.72
N PRO A 31 -11.58 18.69 4.35
CA PRO A 31 -10.61 17.81 3.69
C PRO A 31 -11.26 16.85 2.66
N THR A 32 -12.57 16.68 2.75
CA THR A 32 -13.38 15.82 1.89
C THR A 32 -14.57 16.58 1.31
N VAL A 33 -15.15 16.05 0.24
CA VAL A 33 -16.41 16.56 -0.33
C VAL A 33 -17.45 15.46 -0.18
N ASP A 34 -18.53 15.75 0.56
CA ASP A 34 -19.57 14.77 0.91
C ASP A 34 -18.98 13.47 1.51
N GLY A 35 -17.98 13.62 2.38
CA GLY A 35 -17.25 12.50 3.00
C GLY A 35 -16.29 11.75 2.07
N HIS A 36 -16.16 12.14 0.80
CA HIS A 36 -15.29 11.48 -0.17
C HIS A 36 -13.93 12.19 -0.32
N TYR A 37 -12.85 11.39 -0.36
CA TYR A 37 -11.52 11.89 -0.68
C TYR A 37 -11.41 12.10 -2.20
N ILE A 38 -11.66 13.33 -2.65
CA ILE A 38 -11.67 13.67 -4.08
C ILE A 38 -10.28 14.12 -4.54
N HIS A 39 -9.84 13.59 -5.70
CA HIS A 39 -8.65 14.04 -6.42
C HIS A 39 -8.93 15.32 -7.23
N TRP A 40 -7.94 16.20 -7.38
CA TRP A 40 -8.01 17.45 -8.13
C TRP A 40 -8.68 17.34 -9.50
N ASP A 41 -8.28 16.34 -10.29
CA ASP A 41 -8.80 16.17 -11.64
C ASP A 41 -10.32 15.89 -11.67
N LYS A 42 -10.84 15.19 -10.65
CA LYS A 42 -12.28 14.97 -10.49
C LYS A 42 -12.96 16.23 -9.96
N LEU A 43 -12.38 16.91 -8.96
CA LEU A 43 -12.92 18.13 -8.36
C LEU A 43 -13.17 19.20 -9.42
N ARG A 44 -12.16 19.51 -10.24
CA ARG A 44 -12.22 20.62 -11.21
C ARG A 44 -13.20 20.37 -12.38
N ARG A 45 -13.60 19.12 -12.62
CA ARG A 45 -14.38 18.70 -13.80
C ARG A 45 -15.79 18.23 -13.48
N LYS A 46 -15.97 17.51 -12.37
CA LYS A 46 -17.17 16.67 -12.15
C LYS A 46 -17.97 17.06 -10.92
N ILE A 47 -17.42 17.88 -10.03
CA ILE A 47 -18.07 18.18 -8.77
C ILE A 47 -18.64 19.61 -8.84
N PRO A 48 -19.96 19.79 -8.59
CA PRO A 48 -20.54 21.12 -8.44
C PRO A 48 -19.80 21.90 -7.37
N ARG A 49 -19.40 23.12 -7.69
CA ARG A 49 -18.59 23.97 -6.81
C ARG A 49 -19.51 24.91 -6.03
N PRO A 50 -19.13 25.33 -4.81
CA PRO A 50 -19.76 26.48 -4.17
C PRO A 50 -19.72 27.70 -5.10
N ALA A 51 -20.83 28.44 -5.21
CA ALA A 51 -20.98 29.52 -6.19
C ALA A 51 -19.88 30.59 -6.08
N ASP A 52 -19.40 30.86 -4.86
CA ASP A 52 -18.44 31.92 -4.57
C ASP A 52 -16.96 31.51 -4.78
N LEU A 53 -16.69 30.22 -5.07
CA LEU A 53 -15.34 29.69 -5.21
C LEU A 53 -15.07 29.15 -6.62
N ASN A 54 -13.93 29.55 -7.19
CA ASN A 54 -13.39 28.84 -8.35
C ASN A 54 -12.73 27.51 -7.94
N ALA A 55 -12.36 26.68 -8.92
CA ALA A 55 -11.84 25.34 -8.63
C ALA A 55 -10.49 25.39 -7.87
N GLY A 56 -9.63 26.35 -8.19
CA GLY A 56 -8.35 26.54 -7.52
C GLY A 56 -8.55 26.95 -6.07
N GLU A 57 -9.40 27.94 -5.82
CA GLU A 57 -9.78 28.40 -4.48
C GLU A 57 -10.34 27.27 -3.62
N TRP A 58 -11.29 26.51 -4.15
CA TRP A 58 -11.86 25.38 -3.42
C TRP A 58 -10.82 24.30 -3.11
N TRP A 59 -9.96 23.99 -4.08
CA TRP A 59 -8.85 23.05 -3.89
C TRP A 59 -7.83 23.53 -2.86
N THR A 60 -7.54 24.84 -2.80
CA THR A 60 -6.68 25.44 -1.77
C THR A 60 -7.23 25.16 -0.39
N GLY A 61 -8.53 25.42 -0.16
CA GLY A 61 -9.20 25.13 1.10
C GLY A 61 -9.10 23.65 1.48
N ILE A 62 -9.41 22.75 0.54
CA ILE A 62 -9.31 21.29 0.74
C ILE A 62 -7.87 20.90 1.10
N ARG A 63 -6.87 21.43 0.38
CA ARG A 63 -5.47 21.09 0.61
C ARG A 63 -4.95 21.59 1.95
N LEU A 64 -5.35 22.78 2.39
CA LEU A 64 -5.02 23.29 3.73
C LEU A 64 -5.65 22.45 4.83
N ALA A 65 -6.92 22.08 4.68
CA ALA A 65 -7.60 21.19 5.61
C ALA A 65 -6.91 19.81 5.68
N ARG A 66 -6.52 19.24 4.53
CA ARG A 66 -5.77 17.97 4.49
C ARG A 66 -4.39 18.09 5.12
N PHE A 67 -3.68 19.19 4.87
CA PHE A 67 -2.33 19.40 5.37
C PHE A 67 -2.32 19.60 6.89
N SER A 68 -3.20 20.45 7.42
CA SER A 68 -3.32 20.70 8.86
C SER A 68 -3.70 19.45 9.67
N GLN A 69 -4.38 18.48 9.05
CA GLN A 69 -4.75 17.21 9.67
C GLN A 69 -3.78 16.06 9.32
N SER A 70 -2.71 16.35 8.58
CA SER A 70 -1.78 15.30 8.15
C SER A 70 -0.76 14.96 9.22
N ARG A 71 -0.33 13.70 9.21
CA ARG A 71 0.78 13.19 10.00
C ARG A 71 1.93 12.83 9.06
N THR A 72 3.14 13.10 9.51
CA THR A 72 4.38 12.84 8.78
C THR A 72 4.80 11.38 8.95
N LEU A 73 5.24 10.76 7.85
CA LEU A 73 5.82 9.42 7.83
C LEU A 73 7.35 9.48 7.84
N PRO A 74 8.02 8.46 8.41
CA PRO A 74 9.47 8.45 8.50
C PRO A 74 10.17 8.23 7.14
N PHE A 75 9.45 7.74 6.12
CA PHE A 75 10.03 7.55 4.79
C PHE A 75 9.86 8.75 3.88
N ARG A 76 10.83 8.89 2.98
CA ARG A 76 11.00 10.05 2.11
C ARG A 76 10.98 9.66 0.65
N ASP A 77 10.48 10.56 -0.17
CA ASP A 77 10.56 10.47 -1.63
C ASP A 77 12.01 10.65 -2.12
N THR A 78 12.24 10.48 -3.42
CA THR A 78 13.56 10.65 -4.05
C THR A 78 14.12 12.08 -3.97
N ARG A 79 13.32 13.06 -3.55
CA ARG A 79 13.74 14.44 -3.27
C ARG A 79 13.93 14.72 -1.78
N GLY A 80 13.90 13.68 -0.95
CA GLY A 80 14.06 13.80 0.50
C GLY A 80 12.83 14.38 1.20
N ARG A 81 11.68 14.53 0.55
CA ARG A 81 10.46 15.05 1.17
C ARG A 81 9.73 13.92 1.90
N PRO A 82 9.28 14.11 3.14
CA PRO A 82 8.57 13.07 3.86
C PRO A 82 7.19 12.83 3.23
N PHE A 83 6.72 11.59 3.29
CA PHE A 83 5.34 11.29 2.96
C PHE A 83 4.42 11.79 4.07
N LEU A 84 3.24 12.23 3.69
CA LEU A 84 2.19 12.69 4.59
C LEU A 84 0.96 11.82 4.40
N TYR A 85 0.24 11.53 5.47
CA TYR A 85 -1.06 10.88 5.40
C TYR A 85 -2.07 11.59 6.28
N MET A 86 -3.35 11.44 5.97
CA MET A 86 -4.46 11.92 6.77
C MET A 86 -5.58 10.87 6.68
N LEU A 87 -6.29 10.68 7.79
CA LEU A 87 -7.39 9.73 7.89
C LEU A 87 -8.71 10.51 7.94
N PRO A 88 -9.50 10.55 6.86
CA PRO A 88 -10.83 11.15 6.92
C PRO A 88 -11.78 10.27 7.73
N ASP A 89 -12.88 10.82 8.24
CA ASP A 89 -13.85 10.12 9.10
C ASP A 89 -14.32 8.77 8.54
N ARG A 90 -14.52 8.67 7.22
CA ARG A 90 -14.88 7.40 6.55
C ARG A 90 -13.83 6.30 6.73
N VAL A 91 -12.55 6.65 6.84
CA VAL A 91 -11.47 5.70 7.09
C VAL A 91 -11.48 5.31 8.55
N HIS A 92 -11.64 6.25 9.49
CA HIS A 92 -11.84 5.92 10.91
C HIS A 92 -13.04 4.97 11.12
N ALA A 93 -14.17 5.23 10.47
CA ALA A 93 -15.34 4.35 10.52
C ALA A 93 -15.06 2.97 9.91
N ALA A 94 -14.22 2.87 8.88
CA ALA A 94 -13.81 1.60 8.30
C ALA A 94 -12.90 0.80 9.24
N LEU A 95 -11.93 1.47 9.88
CA LEU A 95 -11.06 0.87 10.89
C LEU A 95 -11.88 0.32 12.06
N HIS A 96 -12.81 1.11 12.58
CA HIS A 96 -13.71 0.66 13.66
C HIS A 96 -14.53 -0.59 13.27
N ARG A 97 -15.02 -0.68 12.02
CA ARG A 97 -15.71 -1.88 11.53
C ARG A 97 -14.79 -3.09 11.44
N ILE A 98 -13.54 -2.90 11.00
CA ILE A 98 -12.53 -3.96 10.95
C ILE A 98 -12.27 -4.49 12.36
N ASP A 99 -12.02 -3.63 13.32
CA ASP A 99 -11.77 -4.01 14.71
C ASP A 99 -12.98 -4.70 15.36
N SER A 100 -14.18 -4.18 15.10
CA SER A 100 -15.44 -4.77 15.59
C SER A 100 -15.69 -6.16 15.00
N GLY A 101 -15.32 -6.38 13.73
CA GLY A 101 -15.41 -7.69 13.08
C GLY A 101 -14.33 -8.66 13.55
N ALA A 102 -13.12 -8.18 13.84
CA ALA A 102 -12.00 -9.00 14.29
C ALA A 102 -12.09 -9.38 15.78
N SER A 103 -12.71 -8.54 16.61
CA SER A 103 -12.85 -8.75 18.07
C SER A 103 -13.93 -9.77 18.48
N GLY A 104 -14.50 -10.51 17.51
CA GLY A 104 -15.35 -11.68 17.78
C GLY A 104 -16.77 -11.39 18.27
N ARG A 105 -17.19 -10.13 18.44
CA ARG A 105 -18.56 -9.77 18.86
C ARG A 105 -19.60 -9.86 17.74
N ILE A 106 -19.18 -9.97 16.49
CA ILE A 106 -20.08 -10.07 15.33
C ILE A 106 -19.64 -11.27 14.48
N GLY A 107 -20.21 -12.45 14.78
CA GLY A 107 -20.28 -13.54 13.81
C GLY A 107 -19.03 -14.40 13.66
N VAL A 108 -18.52 -14.98 14.74
CA VAL A 108 -17.87 -16.29 14.61
C VAL A 108 -18.98 -17.27 14.21
N THR A 109 -19.19 -17.47 12.91
CA THR A 109 -19.97 -18.61 12.43
C THR A 109 -19.42 -19.89 13.07
N GLU A 110 -20.26 -20.84 13.48
CA GLU A 110 -19.85 -22.13 14.07
C GLU A 110 -18.72 -22.84 13.28
N ALA A 111 -18.59 -22.55 11.98
CA ALA A 111 -17.50 -22.99 11.11
C ALA A 111 -16.07 -22.56 11.56
N VAL A 112 -15.91 -21.60 12.48
CA VAL A 112 -14.59 -21.12 12.93
C VAL A 112 -14.25 -21.57 14.36
N THR A 113 -15.20 -22.17 15.09
CA THR A 113 -14.96 -22.75 16.42
C THR A 113 -14.39 -24.17 16.35
N ASN A 114 -14.69 -24.92 15.29
CA ASN A 114 -14.07 -26.22 15.03
C ASN A 114 -12.67 -26.03 14.41
N PRO A 115 -11.59 -26.53 15.05
CA PRO A 115 -10.21 -26.41 14.53
C PRO A 115 -10.05 -26.91 13.09
N ALA A 116 -10.66 -28.04 12.74
CA ALA A 116 -10.55 -28.61 11.40
C ALA A 116 -11.25 -27.74 10.33
N THR A 117 -12.37 -27.11 10.67
CA THR A 117 -13.09 -26.20 9.76
C THR A 117 -12.36 -24.87 9.62
N ARG A 118 -11.78 -24.34 10.71
CA ARG A 118 -10.89 -23.18 10.71
C ARG A 118 -9.66 -23.41 9.82
N ASP A 119 -8.97 -24.54 9.98
CA ASP A 119 -7.79 -24.87 9.19
C ASP A 119 -8.13 -24.98 7.70
N ARG A 120 -9.26 -25.62 7.37
CA ARG A 120 -9.76 -25.67 5.99
C ARG A 120 -10.07 -24.29 5.43
N PHE A 121 -10.66 -23.39 6.22
CA PHE A 121 -10.93 -22.02 5.81
C PHE A 121 -9.63 -21.24 5.54
N ILE A 122 -8.62 -21.36 6.42
CA ILE A 122 -7.32 -20.72 6.26
C ILE A 122 -6.66 -21.22 4.98
N VAL A 123 -6.57 -22.54 4.79
CA VAL A 123 -5.95 -23.14 3.60
C VAL A 123 -6.64 -22.66 2.31
N ASN A 124 -7.98 -22.66 2.27
CA ASN A 124 -8.70 -22.17 1.09
C ASN A 124 -8.50 -20.68 0.84
N SER A 125 -8.39 -19.87 1.90
CA SER A 125 -8.12 -18.43 1.77
C SER A 125 -6.71 -18.18 1.25
N LEU A 126 -5.70 -18.90 1.74
CA LEU A 126 -4.32 -18.83 1.22
C LEU A 126 -4.23 -19.27 -0.24
N ILE A 127 -4.91 -20.36 -0.63
CA ILE A 127 -4.94 -20.80 -2.03
C ILE A 127 -5.54 -19.72 -2.93
N ARG A 128 -6.67 -19.13 -2.53
CA ARG A 128 -7.35 -18.10 -3.30
C ARG A 128 -6.51 -16.83 -3.42
N GLU A 129 -5.85 -16.42 -2.35
CA GLU A 129 -4.99 -15.24 -2.35
C GLU A 129 -3.78 -15.45 -3.27
N ALA A 130 -3.11 -16.61 -3.16
CA ALA A 130 -1.95 -16.96 -3.99
C ALA A 130 -2.30 -16.89 -5.48
N ILE A 131 -3.47 -17.43 -5.85
CA ILE A 131 -3.95 -17.38 -7.24
C ILE A 131 -4.25 -15.94 -7.66
N THR A 132 -4.96 -15.19 -6.83
CA THR A 132 -5.41 -13.82 -7.18
C THR A 132 -4.22 -12.88 -7.33
N SER A 133 -3.30 -12.89 -6.36
CA SER A 133 -2.09 -12.07 -6.38
C SER A 133 -1.20 -12.44 -7.59
N SER A 134 -0.92 -13.71 -7.85
CA SER A 134 -0.10 -14.08 -9.01
C SER A 134 -0.77 -13.80 -10.36
N GLN A 135 -2.11 -13.82 -10.44
CA GLN A 135 -2.84 -13.43 -11.65
C GLN A 135 -2.73 -11.92 -11.94
N LEU A 136 -2.68 -11.08 -10.90
CA LEU A 136 -2.40 -9.65 -11.05
C LEU A 136 -1.00 -9.42 -11.64
N GLU A 137 -0.04 -10.26 -11.26
CA GLU A 137 1.34 -10.26 -11.80
C GLU A 137 1.48 -11.02 -13.13
N GLY A 138 0.37 -11.39 -13.79
CA GLY A 138 0.39 -11.97 -15.14
C GLY A 138 0.37 -13.50 -15.22
N ALA A 139 0.22 -14.23 -14.12
CA ALA A 139 0.07 -15.69 -14.17
C ALA A 139 -1.24 -16.09 -14.87
N THR A 140 -1.12 -16.94 -15.90
CA THR A 140 -2.26 -17.34 -16.76
C THR A 140 -2.98 -18.63 -16.32
N THR A 141 -2.53 -19.27 -15.24
CA THR A 141 -3.12 -20.54 -14.77
C THR A 141 -4.56 -20.32 -14.27
N THR A 142 -5.47 -21.23 -14.64
CA THR A 142 -6.86 -21.17 -14.15
C THR A 142 -6.94 -21.45 -12.66
N ARG A 143 -7.92 -20.84 -11.98
CA ARG A 143 -8.16 -21.04 -10.54
C ARG A 143 -8.32 -22.52 -10.17
N ALA A 144 -9.06 -23.28 -11.00
CA ALA A 144 -9.30 -24.69 -10.76
C ALA A 144 -8.01 -25.53 -10.88
N ALA A 145 -7.19 -25.28 -11.91
CA ALA A 145 -5.93 -25.99 -12.10
C ALA A 145 -4.91 -25.69 -11.00
N ALA A 146 -4.79 -24.42 -10.61
CA ALA A 146 -3.91 -23.97 -9.53
C ALA A 146 -4.33 -24.55 -8.17
N ALA A 147 -5.62 -24.51 -7.84
CA ALA A 147 -6.13 -25.10 -6.60
C ALA A 147 -5.92 -26.61 -6.56
N LYS A 148 -6.13 -27.32 -7.68
CA LYS A 148 -5.86 -28.76 -7.79
C LYS A 148 -4.37 -29.06 -7.59
N MET A 149 -3.48 -28.27 -8.19
CA MET A 149 -2.04 -28.41 -8.04
C MET A 149 -1.61 -28.30 -6.58
N ILE A 150 -2.04 -27.24 -5.87
CA ILE A 150 -1.67 -27.02 -4.47
C ILE A 150 -2.22 -28.15 -3.58
N ARG A 151 -3.49 -28.52 -3.75
CA ARG A 151 -4.12 -29.59 -2.93
C ARG A 151 -3.50 -30.96 -3.14
N ALA A 152 -3.06 -31.26 -4.37
CA ALA A 152 -2.43 -32.53 -4.71
C ALA A 152 -0.93 -32.56 -4.38
N GLY A 153 -0.33 -31.45 -3.93
CA GLY A 153 1.12 -31.36 -3.73
C GLY A 153 1.94 -31.59 -5.01
N ARG A 154 1.33 -31.36 -6.19
CA ARG A 154 1.97 -31.61 -7.48
C ARG A 154 2.98 -30.50 -7.79
N ARG A 155 4.15 -30.88 -8.33
CA ARG A 155 5.14 -29.92 -8.85
C ARG A 155 4.56 -29.03 -9.97
N PRO A 156 4.92 -27.74 -10.04
CA PRO A 156 4.43 -26.84 -11.09
C PRO A 156 5.00 -27.25 -12.46
N ARG A 157 4.19 -27.15 -13.52
CA ARG A 157 4.57 -27.51 -14.89
C ARG A 157 5.11 -26.34 -15.70
N ASN A 158 4.83 -25.11 -15.30
CA ASN A 158 5.20 -23.89 -16.03
C ASN A 158 5.43 -22.72 -15.07
N ARG A 159 5.90 -21.58 -15.61
CA ARG A 159 6.17 -20.34 -14.85
C ARG A 159 4.92 -19.85 -14.09
N SER A 160 3.74 -19.82 -14.72
CA SER A 160 2.50 -19.38 -14.06
C SER A 160 2.11 -20.27 -12.86
N GLU A 161 2.18 -21.59 -12.99
CA GLU A 161 1.96 -22.53 -11.89
C GLU A 161 3.00 -22.34 -10.78
N ARG A 162 4.26 -22.10 -11.14
CA ARG A 162 5.34 -21.86 -10.17
C ARG A 162 5.12 -20.57 -9.39
N MET A 163 4.79 -19.45 -10.05
CA MET A 163 4.46 -18.18 -9.38
C MET A 163 3.37 -18.36 -8.32
N ILE A 164 2.30 -19.09 -8.66
CA ILE A 164 1.20 -19.34 -7.71
C ILE A 164 1.64 -20.22 -6.55
N LEU A 165 2.42 -21.27 -6.82
CA LEU A 165 2.91 -22.16 -5.77
C LEU A 165 3.87 -21.41 -4.82
N ASN A 166 4.79 -20.63 -5.37
CA ASN A 166 5.73 -19.80 -4.63
C ASN A 166 4.99 -18.84 -3.68
N ASN A 167 3.98 -18.13 -4.18
CA ASN A 167 3.18 -17.21 -3.37
C ASN A 167 2.41 -17.93 -2.25
N TYR A 168 1.83 -19.11 -2.55
CA TYR A 168 1.20 -19.94 -1.53
C TYR A 168 2.17 -20.38 -0.42
N LEU A 169 3.38 -20.81 -0.79
CA LEU A 169 4.40 -21.23 0.17
C LEU A 169 4.91 -20.05 1.01
N ALA A 170 5.16 -18.90 0.38
CA ALA A 170 5.60 -17.69 1.07
C ALA A 170 4.56 -17.21 2.10
N MET A 171 3.27 -17.20 1.77
CA MET A 171 2.24 -16.83 2.76
C MET A 171 2.14 -17.83 3.92
N ARG A 172 2.44 -19.11 3.69
CA ARG A 172 2.54 -20.07 4.80
C ARG A 172 3.70 -19.72 5.70
N GLU A 173 4.87 -19.41 5.14
CA GLU A 173 6.05 -18.98 5.90
C GLU A 173 5.81 -17.71 6.71
N VAL A 174 5.14 -16.71 6.14
CA VAL A 174 4.73 -15.48 6.84
C VAL A 174 3.91 -15.80 8.09
N ARG A 175 3.01 -16.80 8.03
CA ARG A 175 2.22 -17.18 9.20
C ARG A 175 3.06 -17.81 10.31
N GLU A 176 4.14 -18.51 9.98
CA GLU A 176 5.04 -19.14 10.96
C GLU A 176 6.02 -18.12 11.58
N MET A 177 6.17 -16.95 10.96
CA MET A 177 7.06 -15.88 11.43
C MET A 177 6.34 -14.68 12.05
N LYS A 178 5.00 -14.63 11.99
CA LYS A 178 4.18 -13.48 12.42
C LYS A 178 4.43 -13.00 13.86
N ASP A 179 4.88 -13.89 14.75
CA ASP A 179 5.10 -13.60 16.18
C ASP A 179 6.56 -13.17 16.45
N ARG A 180 7.37 -13.00 15.41
CA ARG A 180 8.76 -12.56 15.48
C ARG A 180 8.91 -11.19 14.82
N PRO A 181 9.83 -10.33 15.29
CA PRO A 181 10.15 -9.08 14.61
C PRO A 181 10.57 -9.33 13.16
N LEU A 182 10.12 -8.48 12.24
CA LEU A 182 10.55 -8.51 10.85
C LEU A 182 12.03 -8.15 10.77
N THR A 183 12.79 -8.78 9.88
CA THR A 183 14.19 -8.39 9.60
C THR A 183 14.39 -8.18 8.09
N ALA A 184 15.47 -7.50 7.72
CA ALA A 184 15.81 -7.31 6.31
C ALA A 184 16.06 -8.66 5.61
N GLU A 185 16.70 -9.60 6.30
CA GLU A 185 16.96 -10.96 5.83
C GLU A 185 15.66 -11.73 5.62
N ALA A 186 14.68 -11.57 6.52
CA ALA A 186 13.36 -12.16 6.36
C ALA A 186 12.63 -11.61 5.12
N VAL A 187 12.70 -10.30 4.88
CA VAL A 187 12.13 -9.70 3.66
C VAL A 187 12.80 -10.25 2.40
N LEU A 188 14.13 -10.37 2.40
CA LEU A 188 14.88 -10.92 1.26
C LEU A 188 14.64 -12.44 1.08
N ALA A 189 14.45 -13.18 2.16
CA ALA A 189 14.07 -14.59 2.12
C ALA A 189 12.67 -14.77 1.52
N LEU A 190 11.70 -13.93 1.92
CA LEU A 190 10.37 -13.91 1.30
C LEU A 190 10.44 -13.52 -0.18
N HIS A 191 11.26 -12.51 -0.53
CA HIS A 191 11.51 -12.15 -1.92
C HIS A 191 12.03 -13.35 -2.71
N ARG A 192 13.00 -14.10 -2.18
CA ARG A 192 13.49 -15.35 -2.79
C ARG A 192 12.38 -16.37 -2.96
N ALA A 193 11.60 -16.62 -1.90
CA ALA A 193 10.53 -17.62 -1.90
C ALA A 193 9.47 -17.31 -2.96
N VAL A 194 9.07 -16.04 -3.13
CA VAL A 194 8.06 -15.66 -4.13
C VAL A 194 8.62 -15.67 -5.56
N THR A 195 9.92 -15.41 -5.74
CA THR A 195 10.55 -15.25 -7.06
C THR A 195 11.33 -16.46 -7.58
N ASP A 196 11.46 -17.53 -6.77
CA ASP A 196 12.25 -18.71 -7.11
C ASP A 196 11.85 -19.33 -8.47
N GLY A 197 12.77 -19.33 -9.43
CA GLY A 197 12.55 -19.84 -10.78
C GLY A 197 11.50 -19.09 -11.60
N THR A 198 11.16 -17.85 -11.24
CA THR A 198 10.17 -17.02 -11.95
C THR A 198 10.71 -15.69 -12.45
N LEU A 199 11.96 -15.33 -12.13
CA LEU A 199 12.65 -14.17 -12.72
C LEU A 199 13.40 -14.55 -13.98
N ASP A 200 13.61 -13.58 -14.86
CA ASP A 200 14.42 -13.78 -16.08
C ASP A 200 15.92 -13.88 -15.73
N ASP A 201 16.39 -13.14 -14.72
CA ASP A 201 17.67 -13.38 -14.04
C ASP A 201 17.42 -14.12 -12.70
N PRO A 202 17.73 -15.43 -12.61
CA PRO A 202 17.60 -16.18 -11.36
C PRO A 202 18.50 -15.67 -10.22
N ALA A 203 19.61 -15.00 -10.52
CA ALA A 203 20.52 -14.47 -9.50
C ALA A 203 19.96 -13.23 -8.78
N ALA A 204 18.93 -12.59 -9.34
CA ALA A 204 18.22 -11.48 -8.70
C ALA A 204 17.28 -11.92 -7.56
N ALA A 205 16.94 -13.22 -7.47
CA ALA A 205 16.03 -13.72 -6.44
C ALA A 205 16.63 -13.53 -5.04
N GLY A 206 15.87 -12.87 -4.16
CA GLY A 206 16.23 -12.68 -2.76
C GLY A 206 17.39 -11.71 -2.50
N ARG A 207 17.64 -10.75 -3.40
CA ARG A 207 18.58 -9.65 -3.17
C ARG A 207 17.99 -8.31 -3.58
N LEU A 208 18.61 -7.22 -3.11
CA LEU A 208 18.37 -5.88 -3.63
C LEU A 208 19.03 -5.71 -5.01
N GLN A 209 18.49 -4.78 -5.80
CA GLN A 209 19.15 -4.36 -7.03
C GLN A 209 20.47 -3.66 -6.70
N LEU A 210 21.51 -3.92 -7.50
CA LEU A 210 22.84 -3.37 -7.33
C LEU A 210 22.98 -2.02 -8.05
N PRO A 211 23.86 -1.12 -7.57
CA PRO A 211 24.15 0.17 -8.21
C PRO A 211 24.53 0.12 -9.69
N ALA A 212 25.18 -0.96 -10.12
CA ALA A 212 25.62 -1.15 -11.49
C ALA A 212 24.53 -1.67 -12.44
N GLU A 213 23.35 -2.02 -11.92
CA GLU A 213 22.23 -2.54 -12.70
C GLU A 213 21.30 -1.41 -13.13
N ASP A 214 20.70 -1.53 -14.31
CA ASP A 214 19.68 -0.60 -14.78
C ASP A 214 18.48 -0.60 -13.83
N ARG A 215 18.15 0.56 -13.24
CA ARG A 215 17.03 0.64 -12.29
C ARG A 215 15.72 0.26 -12.97
N VAL A 216 14.94 -0.56 -12.28
CA VAL A 216 13.58 -0.89 -12.70
C VAL A 216 12.74 0.40 -12.77
N GLU A 217 11.97 0.57 -13.83
CA GLU A 217 11.05 1.70 -14.01
C GLU A 217 9.62 1.17 -14.17
N VAL A 218 8.65 1.93 -13.68
CA VAL A 218 7.23 1.58 -13.84
C VAL A 218 6.70 2.32 -15.06
N TRP A 219 6.13 1.58 -16.00
CA TRP A 219 5.63 2.10 -17.28
C TRP A 219 4.10 2.00 -17.36
N ASP A 220 3.48 2.87 -18.16
CA ASP A 220 2.12 2.64 -18.62
C ASP A 220 2.08 1.79 -19.90
N ALA A 221 0.86 1.45 -20.35
CA ALA A 221 0.66 0.66 -21.56
C ALA A 221 1.09 1.39 -22.85
N ASP A 222 1.26 2.71 -22.81
CA ASP A 222 1.67 3.54 -23.94
C ASP A 222 3.21 3.77 -23.94
N GLY A 223 3.95 3.15 -23.02
CA GLY A 223 5.40 3.25 -22.92
C GLY A 223 5.93 4.51 -22.22
N GLN A 224 5.11 5.21 -21.43
CA GLN A 224 5.57 6.34 -20.62
C GLN A 224 6.01 5.89 -19.22
N VAL A 225 7.13 6.43 -18.75
CA VAL A 225 7.58 6.23 -17.36
C VAL A 225 6.61 6.93 -16.40
N LEU A 226 5.94 6.13 -15.56
CA LEU A 226 5.06 6.60 -14.50
C LEU A 226 5.80 6.86 -13.20
N HIS A 227 6.79 6.04 -12.87
CA HIS A 227 7.57 6.14 -11.64
C HIS A 227 9.00 5.65 -11.83
N ARG A 228 9.93 6.37 -11.21
CA ARG A 228 11.34 5.99 -11.08
C ARG A 228 11.61 5.75 -9.59
N PRO A 229 11.88 4.51 -9.18
CA PRO A 229 12.25 4.20 -7.81
C PRO A 229 13.54 4.92 -7.38
N PRO A 230 13.83 4.95 -6.07
CA PRO A 230 15.08 5.50 -5.53
C PRO A 230 16.33 4.87 -6.17
N PRO A 231 17.51 5.51 -6.15
CA PRO A 231 18.76 4.87 -6.56
C PRO A 231 19.05 3.57 -5.79
N ALA A 232 19.68 2.59 -6.43
CA ALA A 232 19.93 1.27 -5.85
C ALA A 232 20.85 1.34 -4.61
N GLU A 233 21.76 2.32 -4.58
CA GLU A 233 22.67 2.61 -3.46
C GLU A 233 21.90 2.92 -2.17
N GLN A 234 20.66 3.39 -2.26
CA GLN A 234 19.84 3.76 -1.10
C GLN A 234 19.00 2.61 -0.58
N LEU A 235 18.83 1.52 -1.33
CA LEU A 235 17.94 0.42 -0.97
C LEU A 235 18.29 -0.25 0.38
N PRO A 236 19.57 -0.46 0.74
CA PRO A 236 19.91 -1.07 2.04
C PRO A 236 19.40 -0.24 3.22
N GLU A 237 19.65 1.07 3.22
CA GLU A 237 19.20 1.99 4.29
C GLU A 237 17.68 2.10 4.31
N ARG A 238 17.04 2.14 3.13
CA ARG A 238 15.58 2.23 3.03
C ARG A 238 14.88 0.97 3.51
N LEU A 239 15.41 -0.22 3.20
CA LEU A 239 14.91 -1.49 3.71
C LEU A 239 15.02 -1.55 5.24
N ARG A 240 16.15 -1.12 5.82
CA ARG A 240 16.31 -1.03 7.28
C ARG A 240 15.27 -0.12 7.91
N ALA A 241 15.05 1.06 7.34
CA ALA A 241 14.03 2.00 7.82
C ALA A 241 12.61 1.45 7.70
N MET A 242 12.30 0.71 6.62
CA MET A 242 11.01 0.05 6.44
C MET A 242 10.76 -1.03 7.50
N VAL A 243 11.79 -1.84 7.79
CA VAL A 243 11.74 -2.87 8.83
C VAL A 243 11.56 -2.25 10.23
N GLU A 244 12.29 -1.17 10.53
CA GLU A 244 12.12 -0.43 11.80
C GLU A 244 10.69 0.10 11.93
N PHE A 245 10.13 0.67 10.85
CA PHE A 245 8.75 1.13 10.83
C PHE A 245 7.73 -0.02 11.00
N ALA A 246 7.99 -1.20 10.42
CA ALA A 246 7.14 -2.37 10.59
C ALA A 246 7.09 -2.84 12.05
N ASN A 247 8.24 -2.85 12.73
CA ASN A 247 8.39 -3.35 14.09
C ASN A 247 8.09 -2.30 15.18
N ALA A 248 7.95 -1.02 14.85
CA ALA A 248 7.77 0.02 15.85
C ALA A 248 6.48 -0.20 16.67
N GLU A 249 6.65 -0.38 17.99
CA GLU A 249 5.55 -0.59 18.93
C GLU A 249 4.61 0.63 19.01
N ASP A 250 3.33 0.36 19.24
CA ASP A 250 2.33 1.41 19.44
C ASP A 250 2.56 2.07 20.81
N GLY A 251 2.68 3.39 20.83
CA GLY A 251 2.87 4.18 22.06
C GLY A 251 4.32 4.33 22.54
N ALA A 252 5.31 3.73 21.85
CA ALA A 252 6.71 4.02 22.12
C ALA A 252 7.06 5.47 21.72
N GLN A 253 7.55 6.27 22.67
CA GLN A 253 8.13 7.59 22.37
C GLN A 253 9.33 7.39 21.43
N THR A 254 9.22 7.93 20.22
CA THR A 254 10.37 8.06 19.31
C THR A 254 10.72 9.53 19.16
N THR A 255 11.93 9.82 18.66
CA THR A 255 12.45 11.17 18.35
C THR A 255 11.57 12.01 17.41
N HIS A 256 10.48 11.44 16.87
CA HIS A 256 9.57 12.08 15.91
C HIS A 256 8.09 12.11 16.35
N GLY A 257 7.81 11.93 17.65
CA GLY A 257 6.46 12.00 18.21
C GLY A 257 5.75 10.65 18.35
N ASP A 258 4.55 10.67 18.93
CA ASP A 258 3.74 9.47 19.20
C ASP A 258 3.34 8.78 17.88
N ARG A 259 3.86 7.56 17.69
CA ARG A 259 3.67 6.72 16.49
C ARG A 259 2.46 5.80 16.60
N SER A 260 1.53 6.00 17.55
CA SER A 260 0.30 5.18 17.57
C SER A 260 -0.39 5.23 16.20
N LEU A 261 -0.28 4.13 15.47
CA LEU A 261 -0.72 3.98 14.09
C LEU A 261 -1.42 2.64 14.00
N HIS A 262 -2.71 2.71 13.69
CA HIS A 262 -3.54 1.53 13.53
C HIS A 262 -2.84 0.47 12.63
N PRO A 263 -2.75 -0.81 13.04
CA PRO A 263 -2.00 -1.84 12.31
C PRO A 263 -2.37 -1.97 10.82
N VAL A 264 -3.67 -1.88 10.49
CA VAL A 264 -4.14 -1.82 9.09
C VAL A 264 -3.54 -0.65 8.31
N ILE A 265 -3.47 0.55 8.89
CA ILE A 265 -2.86 1.71 8.23
C ILE A 265 -1.35 1.50 8.07
N ARG A 266 -0.68 0.94 9.08
CA ARG A 266 0.73 0.57 9.02
C ARG A 266 1.01 -0.42 7.88
N ALA A 267 0.18 -1.46 7.75
CA ALA A 267 0.28 -2.44 6.67
C ALA A 267 0.09 -1.79 5.28
N ILE A 268 -0.87 -0.87 5.14
CA ILE A 268 -1.07 -0.10 3.90
C ILE A 268 0.16 0.74 3.58
N MET A 269 0.75 1.40 4.57
CA MET A 269 1.97 2.21 4.37
C MET A 269 3.17 1.37 3.98
N LEU A 270 3.37 0.21 4.61
CA LEU A 270 4.41 -0.75 4.23
C LEU A 270 4.22 -1.23 2.79
N HIS A 271 2.98 -1.54 2.39
CA HIS A 271 2.67 -1.91 1.02
C HIS A 271 3.01 -0.78 0.02
N CYS A 272 2.63 0.46 0.33
CA CYS A 272 2.97 1.61 -0.50
C CYS A 272 4.48 1.88 -0.56
N TRP A 273 5.19 1.69 0.55
CA TRP A 273 6.64 1.87 0.61
C TRP A 273 7.34 0.83 -0.24
N LEU A 274 7.00 -0.46 -0.08
CA LEU A 274 7.58 -1.54 -0.87
C LEU A 274 7.33 -1.36 -2.38
N ALA A 275 6.17 -0.85 -2.78
CA ALA A 275 5.87 -0.57 -4.18
C ALA A 275 6.53 0.72 -4.72
N TYR A 276 6.98 1.61 -3.84
CA TYR A 276 7.67 2.85 -4.22
C TYR A 276 9.17 2.63 -4.43
N ASP A 277 9.78 1.74 -3.65
CA ASP A 277 11.22 1.42 -3.64
C ASP A 277 11.64 0.42 -4.73
#